data_AF-A0A7J8HY17-F1
#
_entry.id   AF-A0A7J8HY17-F1
#
_cell.length_a   1.000
_cell.length_b   1.000
_cell.length_c   1.000
_cell.angle_alpha   90.00
_cell.angle_beta   90.00
_cell.angle_gamma   90.00
#
_symmetry.space_group_name_H-M   'P 1'
#
loop_
_entity.id
_entity.type
_entity.pdbx_description
1 polymer ?
#
loop_
_entity_poly.entity_id
_entity_poly.type
_entity_poly.pdbx_seq_one_letter_code
_entity_poly.pdbx_strand_id
1 'polypeptide(L)'
;MDAHEEYVWPRATSELILLPVTGLECVGERLLAGRDGAYYQLSVRCGQLQPVLRQKSCRGMNWVAGLRMVADGSMVILGFHANEFVVWSPRSHEKLHIVNCGGGHRSWAFSDTEAAMAFAYLKDGDVMLYRALGGCTRPHVILRESLHGREITCVKRVGSIILGPEFEVPSIMQPDHLEPGSEGPNLIDIVVTCSEDTTICVLALPTATGSARALTAVCNHISSVRAVAVWGIGTPGGPQDPRPGLTASVVSAGGRAEMHCFSVMVTPDPSTPSRLACHVMHLSSHRLDEYWDRQRNRHRMVKVDPETRYMSLAVCELDRPGLGPLVAAACSDGAVRLFLVQDSGRRLQLLAETFHHKRCVLKVHSFIHEAPDQRRRLFLCSAATDGSLAFWDLTTVLDHGSTVLEPPADPGLPYRLGTPCLTLQAHSCGVNSLHTLPTHEGHLVASGSEDGSLHVFVLAVEVPELEEAVGGAELVPQLHVLEEYSVPCAHAAHVTGLHILSPSLMVSASIDQRLTFWRLGHGEPTFMNSTVYHVPDVADMDCWPVSPEFGHRCALGGQGLEVYNWYD
;
A
#
# COMPACT_ATOMS: atom_id res chain seq x y z
N MET A 1 -7.88 39.03 31.39
CA MET A 1 -7.88 38.11 30.24
C MET A 1 -8.35 38.93 29.06
N ASP A 2 -7.40 39.60 28.41
CA ASP A 2 -7.70 40.29 27.17
C ASP A 2 -7.86 39.20 26.11
N ALA A 3 -9.11 38.96 25.68
CA ALA A 3 -9.35 38.22 24.46
C ALA A 3 -8.82 39.10 23.33
N HIS A 4 -7.62 38.79 22.85
CA HIS A 4 -7.12 39.35 21.60
C HIS A 4 -8.13 39.01 20.49
N GLU A 5 -8.34 39.97 19.60
CA GLU A 5 -9.31 40.03 18.50
C GLU A 5 -9.78 38.67 17.95
N GLU A 6 -11.07 38.56 17.62
CA GLU A 6 -11.59 37.46 16.81
C GLU A 6 -10.72 37.31 15.55
N TYR A 7 -9.86 36.29 15.52
CA TYR A 7 -9.01 36.02 14.39
C TYR A 7 -9.87 35.42 13.28
N VAL A 8 -10.42 36.28 12.43
CA VAL A 8 -11.10 35.86 11.21
C VAL A 8 -10.02 35.44 10.22
N TRP A 9 -9.78 34.14 10.14
CA TRP A 9 -8.84 33.57 9.18
C TRP A 9 -9.25 34.00 7.76
N PRO A 10 -8.33 34.52 6.93
CA PRO A 10 -8.64 34.86 5.55
C PRO A 10 -9.20 33.63 4.84
N ARG A 11 -10.25 33.83 4.01
CA ARG A 11 -10.94 32.76 3.28
C ARG A 11 -9.92 31.76 2.74
N ALA A 12 -9.86 30.57 3.33
CA ALA A 12 -9.05 29.50 2.77
C ALA A 12 -9.58 29.22 1.36
N THR A 13 -8.67 29.10 0.40
CA THR A 13 -8.98 28.75 -0.99
C THR A 13 -9.45 27.30 -1.14
N SER A 14 -9.53 26.53 -0.04
CA SER A 14 -10.04 25.16 -0.01
C SER A 14 -11.54 25.16 0.33
N GLU A 15 -12.31 24.37 -0.42
CA GLU A 15 -13.77 24.18 -0.25
C GLU A 15 -14.20 23.77 1.17
N LEU A 16 -13.27 23.45 2.07
CA LEU A 16 -13.55 22.89 3.40
C LEU A 16 -14.13 23.89 4.41
N ILE A 17 -13.88 25.20 4.29
CA ILE A 17 -14.36 26.19 5.28
C ILE A 17 -15.79 26.69 4.98
N LEU A 18 -16.34 26.43 3.78
CA LEU A 18 -17.72 26.79 3.44
C LEU A 18 -18.75 25.71 3.84
N LEU A 19 -18.29 24.62 4.44
CA LEU A 19 -19.11 23.46 4.75
C LEU A 19 -19.48 23.46 6.24
N PRO A 20 -20.77 23.42 6.63
CA PRO A 20 -21.15 23.21 8.02
C PRO A 20 -20.49 21.94 8.56
N VAL A 21 -19.67 22.09 9.59
CA VAL A 21 -18.99 21.01 10.32
C VAL A 21 -19.83 20.69 11.55
N THR A 22 -20.03 19.40 11.83
CA THR A 22 -20.86 18.94 12.94
C THR A 22 -20.09 18.72 14.24
N GLY A 23 -18.76 18.63 14.17
CA GLY A 23 -17.89 18.53 15.33
C GLY A 23 -16.48 19.03 15.01
N LEU A 24 -15.89 19.78 15.95
CA LEU A 24 -14.59 20.42 15.81
C LEU A 24 -13.77 20.16 17.07
N GLU A 25 -12.51 19.77 16.91
CA GLU A 25 -11.61 19.50 18.03
C GLU A 25 -10.16 19.88 17.68
N CYS A 26 -9.45 20.47 18.64
CA CYS A 26 -8.05 20.86 18.48
C CYS A 26 -7.15 19.83 19.16
N VAL A 27 -6.16 19.32 18.42
CA VAL A 27 -5.19 18.33 18.91
C VAL A 27 -3.79 18.82 18.57
N GLY A 28 -3.14 19.47 19.54
CA GLY A 28 -1.87 20.16 19.30
C GLY A 28 -2.02 21.23 18.20
N GLU A 29 -1.25 21.12 17.11
CA GLU A 29 -1.31 22.03 15.96
C GLU A 29 -2.31 21.60 14.86
N ARG A 30 -3.12 20.57 15.12
CA ARG A 30 -4.07 19.99 14.16
C ARG A 30 -5.51 20.27 14.56
N LEU A 31 -6.36 20.45 13.56
CA LEU A 31 -7.80 20.56 13.72
C LEU A 31 -8.48 19.32 13.16
N LEU A 32 -9.35 18.71 13.96
CA LEU A 32 -10.21 17.62 13.54
C LEU A 32 -11.62 18.16 13.27
N ALA A 33 -12.20 17.81 12.14
CA ALA A 33 -13.51 18.26 11.71
C ALA A 33 -14.36 17.11 11.17
N GLY A 34 -15.59 16.94 11.67
CA GLY A 34 -16.50 15.86 11.26
C GLY A 34 -17.59 16.35 10.29
N ARG A 35 -17.87 15.58 9.22
CA ARG A 35 -18.96 15.87 8.26
C ARG A 35 -19.28 14.66 7.36
N ASP A 36 -20.57 14.46 7.05
CA ASP A 36 -21.07 13.53 6.03
C ASP A 36 -20.46 12.10 6.11
N GLY A 37 -20.37 11.58 7.34
CA GLY A 37 -19.80 10.25 7.63
C GLY A 37 -18.28 10.14 7.47
N ALA A 38 -17.60 11.26 7.29
CA ALA A 38 -16.16 11.37 7.24
C ALA A 38 -15.64 12.35 8.31
N TYR A 39 -14.35 12.26 8.60
CA TYR A 39 -13.65 13.28 9.35
C TYR A 39 -12.42 13.75 8.57
N TYR A 40 -12.01 14.96 8.89
CA TYR A 40 -10.91 15.68 8.27
C TYR A 40 -9.89 16.02 9.34
N GLN A 41 -8.63 15.77 9.02
CA GLN A 41 -7.51 16.31 9.76
C GLN A 41 -6.94 17.48 8.96
N LEU A 42 -6.90 18.64 9.59
CA LEU A 42 -6.39 19.88 9.03
C LEU A 42 -5.13 20.29 9.79
N SER A 43 -4.16 20.83 9.08
CA SER A 43 -2.98 21.46 9.66
C SER A 43 -3.05 22.96 9.40
N VAL A 44 -2.69 23.75 10.41
CA VAL A 44 -2.51 25.20 10.25
C VAL A 44 -1.11 25.44 9.72
N ARG A 45 -1.00 26.01 8.52
CA ARG A 45 0.29 26.41 7.93
C ARG A 45 0.17 27.82 7.37
N CYS A 46 1.10 28.70 7.76
CA CYS A 46 1.15 30.09 7.29
C CYS A 46 -0.20 30.83 7.44
N GLY A 47 -0.94 30.55 8.52
CA GLY A 47 -2.26 31.13 8.78
C GLY A 47 -3.39 30.62 7.86
N GLN A 48 -3.19 29.51 7.15
CA GLN A 48 -4.21 28.83 6.36
C GLN A 48 -4.43 27.39 6.85
N LEU A 49 -5.69 26.93 6.81
CA LEU A 49 -6.05 25.54 7.07
C LEU A 49 -5.86 24.71 5.80
N GLN A 50 -4.96 23.73 5.87
CA GLN A 50 -4.74 22.77 4.79
C GLN A 50 -5.24 21.39 5.18
N PRO A 51 -6.08 20.73 4.34
CA PRO A 51 -6.48 19.35 4.57
C PRO A 51 -5.28 18.43 4.43
N VAL A 52 -5.02 17.63 5.46
CA VAL A 52 -3.95 16.62 5.50
C VAL A 52 -4.52 15.25 5.18
N LEU A 53 -5.67 14.93 5.79
CA LEU A 53 -6.31 13.63 5.64
C LEU A 53 -7.83 13.81 5.66
N ARG A 54 -8.50 13.09 4.78
CA ARG A 54 -9.94 12.85 4.85
C ARG A 54 -10.13 11.36 4.96
N GLN A 55 -10.87 10.91 5.97
CA GLN A 55 -11.08 9.50 6.24
C GLN A 55 -12.55 9.25 6.53
N LYS A 56 -13.13 8.19 5.94
CA LYS A 56 -14.47 7.74 6.30
C LYS A 56 -14.44 7.17 7.70
N SER A 57 -15.48 7.37 8.48
CA SER A 57 -15.48 6.89 9.86
C SER A 57 -15.68 5.36 9.93
N CYS A 58 -16.92 4.88 9.91
CA CYS A 58 -17.20 3.44 9.80
C CYS A 58 -18.39 3.20 8.87
N ARG A 59 -18.50 1.98 8.33
CA ARG A 59 -19.54 1.64 7.36
C ARG A 59 -20.93 1.92 7.96
N GLY A 60 -21.70 2.73 7.24
CA GLY A 60 -23.06 3.11 7.62
C GLY A 60 -23.16 4.34 8.53
N MET A 61 -22.07 4.80 9.15
CA MET A 61 -22.10 6.02 9.95
C MET A 61 -22.12 7.23 9.04
N ASN A 62 -23.31 7.68 8.67
CA ASN A 62 -23.52 8.78 7.72
C ASN A 62 -23.48 10.16 8.41
N TRP A 63 -23.60 10.20 9.74
CA TRP A 63 -23.59 11.44 10.50
C TRP A 63 -22.56 11.35 11.62
N VAL A 64 -21.46 12.10 11.47
CA VAL A 64 -20.51 12.37 12.55
C VAL A 64 -21.07 13.45 13.44
N ALA A 65 -21.32 13.15 14.71
CA ALA A 65 -21.91 14.06 15.69
C ALA A 65 -20.85 14.80 16.52
N GLY A 66 -19.63 14.26 16.60
CA GLY A 66 -18.54 14.86 17.36
C GLY A 66 -17.25 14.08 17.22
N LEU A 67 -16.13 14.74 17.51
CA LEU A 67 -14.80 14.17 17.62
C LEU A 67 -14.30 14.48 19.03
N ARG A 68 -13.72 13.48 19.70
CA ARG A 68 -13.19 13.61 21.06
C ARG A 68 -11.83 12.91 21.19
N MET A 69 -10.89 13.57 21.83
CA MET A 69 -9.66 12.98 22.35
C MET A 69 -9.92 12.43 23.74
N VAL A 70 -9.51 11.19 23.94
CA VAL A 70 -9.62 10.49 25.22
C VAL A 70 -8.30 10.66 25.99
N ALA A 71 -8.32 10.44 27.30
CA ALA A 71 -7.18 10.64 28.19
C ALA A 71 -5.92 9.84 27.78
N ASP A 72 -6.08 8.72 27.08
CA ASP A 72 -4.99 7.91 26.54
C ASP A 72 -4.36 8.48 25.24
N GLY A 73 -4.81 9.67 24.81
CA GLY A 73 -4.36 10.33 23.58
C GLY A 73 -4.94 9.71 22.31
N SER A 74 -5.89 8.77 22.42
CA SER A 74 -6.63 8.25 21.26
C SER A 74 -7.82 9.13 20.92
N MET A 75 -8.24 9.10 19.65
CA MET A 75 -9.43 9.80 19.18
C MET A 75 -10.60 8.83 19.12
N VAL A 76 -11.79 9.30 19.49
CA VAL A 76 -13.07 8.62 19.27
C VAL A 76 -14.02 9.49 18.45
N ILE A 77 -14.79 8.84 17.58
CA ILE A 77 -15.80 9.47 16.74
C ILE A 77 -17.16 9.17 17.33
N LEU A 78 -17.91 10.22 17.63
CA LEU A 78 -19.31 10.14 18.01
C LEU A 78 -20.13 10.28 16.73
N GLY A 79 -21.13 9.43 16.52
CA GLY A 79 -21.98 9.55 15.35
C GLY A 79 -23.21 8.66 15.37
N PHE A 80 -23.99 8.74 14.30
CA PHE A 80 -25.22 7.99 14.13
C PHE A 80 -25.13 7.01 12.96
N HIS A 81 -25.50 5.77 13.25
CA HIS A 81 -25.69 4.69 12.28
C HIS A 81 -27.17 4.36 12.22
N ALA A 82 -27.88 4.96 11.25
CA ALA A 82 -29.35 4.89 11.16
C ALA A 82 -30.03 5.28 12.48
N ASN A 83 -30.57 4.30 13.22
CA ASN A 83 -31.30 4.50 14.47
C ASN A 83 -30.41 4.41 15.72
N GLU A 84 -29.12 4.16 15.55
CA GLU A 84 -28.16 3.94 16.64
C GLU A 84 -27.25 5.15 16.80
N PHE A 85 -27.02 5.55 18.06
CA PHE A 85 -25.86 6.36 18.42
C PHE A 85 -24.66 5.43 18.65
N VAL A 86 -23.50 5.80 18.11
CA VAL A 86 -22.29 4.99 18.11
C VAL A 86 -21.11 5.82 18.60
N VAL A 87 -20.34 5.27 19.54
CA VAL A 87 -18.99 5.73 19.86
C VAL A 87 -18.02 4.78 19.16
N TRP A 88 -17.26 5.30 18.21
CA TRP A 88 -16.36 4.54 17.34
C TRP A 88 -14.90 4.86 17.64
N SER A 89 -14.05 3.84 17.76
CA SER A 89 -12.60 4.01 17.83
C SER A 89 -11.97 3.75 16.46
N PRO A 90 -11.39 4.77 15.79
CA PRO A 90 -10.59 4.55 14.58
C PRO A 90 -9.33 3.75 14.84
N ARG A 91 -8.83 3.72 16.09
CA ARG A 91 -7.63 2.98 16.47
C ARG A 91 -7.86 1.45 16.48
N SER A 92 -8.89 0.95 17.19
CA SER A 92 -9.21 -0.50 17.12
C SER A 92 -10.13 -0.86 15.97
N HIS A 93 -10.69 0.11 15.27
CA HIS A 93 -11.72 -0.14 14.26
C HIS A 93 -12.95 -0.86 14.86
N GLU A 94 -13.40 -0.39 16.03
CA GLU A 94 -14.49 -0.99 16.81
C GLU A 94 -15.55 0.04 17.26
N LYS A 95 -16.80 -0.42 17.36
CA LYS A 95 -17.89 0.32 18.02
C LYS A 95 -17.79 0.09 19.53
N LEU A 96 -17.27 1.06 20.26
CA LEU A 96 -17.11 1.01 21.71
C LEU A 96 -18.47 0.97 22.42
N HIS A 97 -19.41 1.80 21.97
CA HIS A 97 -20.77 1.86 22.50
C HIS A 97 -21.79 1.96 21.37
N ILE A 98 -22.92 1.29 21.54
CA ILE A 98 -24.06 1.30 20.60
C ILE A 98 -25.34 1.53 21.41
N VAL A 99 -26.08 2.58 21.10
CA VAL A 99 -27.32 2.94 21.79
C VAL A 99 -28.47 3.11 20.80
N ASN A 100 -29.53 2.31 20.95
CA ASN A 100 -30.72 2.33 20.09
C ASN A 100 -31.64 3.54 20.38
N CYS A 101 -31.22 4.72 19.92
CA CYS A 101 -31.83 6.01 20.25
C CYS A 101 -32.92 6.50 19.27
N GLY A 102 -33.10 5.81 18.13
CA GLY A 102 -34.06 6.22 17.10
C GLY A 102 -33.55 7.33 16.17
N GLY A 103 -32.22 7.49 16.08
CA GLY A 103 -31.52 8.35 15.12
C GLY A 103 -31.13 9.74 15.64
N GLY A 104 -30.30 10.46 14.88
CA GLY A 104 -29.67 11.72 15.30
C GLY A 104 -30.52 12.98 15.16
N HIS A 105 -31.66 12.92 14.47
CA HIS A 105 -32.56 14.07 14.23
C HIS A 105 -33.41 14.47 15.46
N ARG A 106 -33.13 13.87 16.62
CA ARG A 106 -33.82 14.11 17.89
C ARG A 106 -32.90 14.90 18.81
N SER A 107 -33.43 15.48 19.88
CA SER A 107 -32.58 16.11 20.88
C SER A 107 -31.77 15.06 21.63
N TRP A 108 -30.46 15.27 21.72
CA TRP A 108 -29.52 14.43 22.45
C TRP A 108 -28.43 15.27 23.08
N ALA A 109 -27.78 14.74 24.10
CA ALA A 109 -26.61 15.30 24.74
C ALA A 109 -25.64 14.17 25.10
N PHE A 110 -24.35 14.47 24.98
CA PHE A 110 -23.28 13.54 25.26
C PHE A 110 -22.28 14.16 26.24
N SER A 111 -21.85 13.38 27.22
CA SER A 111 -20.81 13.74 28.18
C SER A 111 -19.92 12.54 28.42
N ASP A 112 -18.61 12.80 28.46
CA ASP A 112 -17.62 11.80 28.81
C ASP A 112 -16.76 12.31 29.96
N THR A 113 -16.47 11.43 30.90
CA THR A 113 -15.58 11.66 32.04
C THR A 113 -14.76 10.40 32.24
N GLU A 114 -13.60 10.48 32.90
CA GLU A 114 -12.78 9.30 33.19
C GLU A 114 -13.56 8.18 33.91
N ALA A 115 -14.54 8.54 34.74
CA ALA A 115 -15.33 7.58 35.49
C ALA A 115 -16.46 6.95 34.67
N ALA A 116 -17.13 7.73 33.83
CA ALA A 116 -18.30 7.28 33.09
C ALA A 116 -18.60 8.16 31.89
N MET A 117 -19.17 7.53 30.87
CA MET A 117 -19.83 8.21 29.77
C MET A 117 -21.34 8.24 30.01
N ALA A 118 -21.98 9.32 29.55
CA ALA A 118 -23.42 9.51 29.61
C ALA A 118 -23.94 10.00 28.26
N PHE A 119 -25.00 9.35 27.77
CA PHE A 119 -25.71 9.76 26.57
C PHE A 119 -27.20 9.90 26.88
N ALA A 120 -27.70 11.12 26.83
CA ALA A 120 -29.11 11.44 27.06
C ALA A 120 -29.80 11.74 25.72
N TYR A 121 -31.01 11.23 25.51
CA TYR A 121 -31.74 11.41 24.25
C TYR A 121 -33.25 11.34 24.44
N LEU A 122 -34.00 11.97 23.55
CA LEU A 122 -35.46 11.85 23.49
C LEU A 122 -35.88 10.66 22.65
N LYS A 123 -36.75 9.79 23.20
CA LYS A 123 -37.36 8.67 22.48
C LYS A 123 -38.79 8.47 22.96
N ASP A 124 -39.73 8.42 22.01
CA ASP A 124 -41.16 8.19 22.25
C ASP A 124 -41.81 9.12 23.30
N GLY A 125 -41.29 10.35 23.43
CA GLY A 125 -41.78 11.36 24.38
C GLY A 125 -41.03 11.40 25.71
N ASP A 126 -40.19 10.40 26.00
CA ASP A 126 -39.44 10.29 27.24
C ASP A 126 -37.97 10.72 27.09
N VAL A 127 -37.39 11.20 28.20
CA VAL A 127 -35.94 11.45 28.32
C VAL A 127 -35.26 10.16 28.76
N MET A 128 -34.50 9.56 27.85
CA MET A 128 -33.72 8.37 28.10
C MET A 128 -32.29 8.74 28.49
N LEU A 129 -31.70 8.00 29.43
CA LEU A 129 -30.30 8.16 29.83
C LEU A 129 -29.57 6.82 29.77
N TYR A 130 -28.57 6.75 28.88
CA TYR A 130 -27.60 5.67 28.86
C TYR A 130 -26.34 6.09 29.64
N ARG A 131 -25.82 5.20 30.48
CA ARG A 131 -24.57 5.39 31.23
C ARG A 131 -23.72 4.12 31.17
N ALA A 132 -22.42 4.29 30.95
CA ALA A 132 -21.44 3.21 31.03
C ALA A 132 -20.22 3.66 31.85
N LEU A 133 -19.73 2.78 32.72
CA LEU A 133 -18.51 2.99 33.51
C LEU A 133 -17.28 2.82 32.60
N GLY A 134 -16.22 3.57 32.88
CA GLY A 134 -14.99 3.56 32.08
C GLY A 134 -14.95 4.61 30.97
N GLY A 135 -15.96 5.49 30.85
CA GLY A 135 -15.94 6.58 29.87
C GLY A 135 -15.91 6.06 28.42
N CYS A 136 -15.31 6.83 27.52
CA CYS A 136 -14.99 6.38 26.16
C CYS A 136 -13.74 5.50 26.08
N THR A 137 -13.09 5.22 27.21
CA THR A 137 -12.00 4.22 27.28
C THR A 137 -12.60 2.82 27.41
N ARG A 138 -12.02 1.85 26.70
CA ARG A 138 -12.63 0.56 26.39
C ARG A 138 -13.14 -0.20 27.64
N PRO A 139 -14.30 -0.90 27.56
CA PRO A 139 -14.75 -1.83 28.60
C PRO A 139 -14.01 -3.18 28.60
N HIS A 140 -13.16 -3.48 27.59
CA HIS A 140 -12.48 -4.76 27.42
C HIS A 140 -10.95 -4.62 27.31
N VAL A 141 -10.23 -5.57 27.92
CA VAL A 141 -8.77 -5.69 27.84
C VAL A 141 -8.39 -6.31 26.48
N ILE A 142 -7.68 -5.56 25.64
CA ILE A 142 -7.12 -6.07 24.39
C ILE A 142 -5.75 -6.69 24.69
N LEU A 143 -5.61 -8.01 24.51
CA LEU A 143 -4.35 -8.71 24.67
C LEU A 143 -3.41 -8.51 23.47
N ARG A 144 -3.99 -8.41 22.27
CA ARG A 144 -3.28 -8.18 21.01
C ARG A 144 -4.16 -7.35 20.08
N GLU A 145 -3.60 -6.27 19.54
CA GLU A 145 -4.32 -5.43 18.58
C GLU A 145 -4.65 -6.22 17.31
N SER A 146 -5.87 -6.03 16.80
CA SER A 146 -6.28 -6.59 15.51
C SER A 146 -5.59 -5.87 14.36
N LEU A 147 -5.27 -6.60 13.30
CA LEU A 147 -4.65 -6.05 12.09
C LEU A 147 -5.69 -5.72 11.01
N HIS A 148 -6.15 -6.74 10.29
CA HIS A 148 -7.18 -6.64 9.25
C HIS A 148 -8.35 -7.56 9.60
N GLY A 149 -9.56 -7.18 9.21
CA GLY A 149 -10.78 -7.97 9.44
C GLY A 149 -11.06 -9.02 8.36
N ARG A 150 -10.29 -8.98 7.26
CA ARG A 150 -10.36 -9.90 6.12
C ARG A 150 -8.94 -10.19 5.62
N GLU A 151 -8.86 -11.00 4.57
CA GLU A 151 -7.61 -11.36 3.88
C GLU A 151 -6.77 -10.13 3.52
N ILE A 152 -5.47 -10.21 3.83
CA ILE A 152 -4.41 -9.30 3.39
C ILE A 152 -4.02 -9.70 1.98
N THR A 153 -4.23 -8.80 1.03
CA THR A 153 -4.05 -9.06 -0.40
C THR A 153 -2.68 -8.65 -0.92
N CYS A 154 -1.97 -7.76 -0.22
CA CYS A 154 -0.64 -7.32 -0.60
C CYS A 154 0.15 -6.86 0.63
N VAL A 155 1.44 -7.18 0.64
CA VAL A 155 2.41 -6.78 1.67
C VAL A 155 3.59 -6.12 0.97
N LYS A 156 4.03 -4.95 1.46
CA LYS A 156 5.19 -4.24 0.94
C LYS A 156 6.00 -3.60 2.05
N ARG A 157 7.30 -3.85 2.09
CA ARG A 157 8.25 -3.12 2.93
C ARG A 157 8.43 -1.71 2.39
N VAL A 158 8.41 -0.75 3.30
CA VAL A 158 8.71 0.66 3.03
C VAL A 158 10.18 0.96 3.32
N GLY A 159 10.71 0.43 4.41
CA GLY A 159 12.08 0.69 4.84
C GLY A 159 12.25 0.33 6.32
N SER A 160 13.33 0.82 6.92
CA SER A 160 13.64 0.54 8.32
C SER A 160 14.10 1.78 9.07
N ILE A 161 13.78 1.84 10.36
CA ILE A 161 14.21 2.89 11.28
C ILE A 161 15.09 2.26 12.35
N ILE A 162 16.22 2.89 12.65
CA ILE A 162 17.08 2.52 13.77
C ILE A 162 16.75 3.47 14.93
N LEU A 163 16.39 2.91 16.09
CA LEU A 163 16.22 3.69 17.32
C LEU A 163 17.53 3.68 18.11
N GLY A 164 17.96 4.87 18.56
CA GLY A 164 19.13 5.01 19.42
C GLY A 164 18.88 4.50 20.85
N PRO A 165 19.94 4.29 21.65
CA PRO A 165 19.87 3.79 23.03
C PRO A 165 19.09 4.72 23.97
N GLU A 166 18.94 6.00 23.61
CA GLU A 166 18.10 6.97 24.32
C GLU A 166 16.59 6.66 24.29
N PHE A 167 16.16 5.72 23.45
CA PHE A 167 14.78 5.23 23.36
C PHE A 167 14.60 3.81 23.93
N GLU A 168 15.64 3.21 24.53
CA GLU A 168 15.58 1.91 25.20
C GLU A 168 14.82 2.00 26.54
N VAL A 169 14.10 0.93 26.86
CA VAL A 169 13.42 0.77 28.15
C VAL A 169 14.23 -0.18 29.01
N PRO A 170 14.53 0.11 30.29
CA PRO A 170 14.94 -0.93 31.23
C PRO A 170 13.76 -1.89 31.39
N SER A 171 13.81 -3.04 30.73
CA SER A 171 12.72 -4.02 30.76
C SER A 171 12.66 -4.71 32.12
N ILE A 172 11.52 -4.61 32.81
CA ILE A 172 11.26 -5.26 34.13
C ILE A 172 11.01 -6.77 33.99
N MET A 173 10.91 -7.31 32.77
CA MET A 173 10.87 -8.74 32.51
C MET A 173 11.74 -9.09 31.32
N GLN A 174 13.06 -9.12 31.52
CA GLN A 174 13.88 -10.06 30.75
C GLN A 174 13.59 -11.45 31.33
N PRO A 175 13.14 -12.43 30.54
CA PRO A 175 13.29 -13.83 30.92
C PRO A 175 14.80 -14.05 31.14
N ASP A 176 15.21 -14.61 32.28
CA ASP A 176 16.61 -14.87 32.67
C ASP A 176 17.39 -15.83 31.73
N HIS A 177 16.90 -16.08 30.50
CA HIS A 177 17.40 -17.08 29.56
C HIS A 177 17.44 -16.56 28.11
N LEU A 178 17.83 -15.31 27.87
CA LEU A 178 18.29 -14.89 26.54
C LEU A 178 19.79 -15.13 26.45
N GLU A 179 20.21 -16.02 25.54
CA GLU A 179 21.63 -16.27 25.32
C GLU A 179 22.34 -14.98 24.85
N PRO A 180 23.58 -14.71 25.32
CA PRO A 180 24.35 -13.55 24.88
C PRO A 180 24.63 -13.67 23.38
N GLY A 181 24.00 -12.80 22.57
CA GLY A 181 24.08 -12.83 21.10
C GLY A 181 22.73 -12.84 20.37
N SER A 182 21.60 -12.92 21.10
CA SER A 182 20.25 -12.93 20.51
C SER A 182 19.58 -11.55 20.34
N GLU A 183 20.24 -10.47 20.77
CA GLU A 183 19.74 -9.11 20.52
C GLU A 183 19.94 -8.75 19.04
N GLY A 184 18.89 -8.96 18.25
CA GLY A 184 18.82 -8.39 16.90
C GLY A 184 19.04 -6.88 16.92
N PRO A 185 19.52 -6.27 15.82
CA PRO A 185 19.70 -4.82 15.76
C PRO A 185 18.41 -4.11 16.19
N ASN A 186 18.52 -2.96 16.87
CA ASN A 186 17.39 -2.10 17.27
C ASN A 186 16.74 -1.42 16.04
N LEU A 187 16.34 -2.27 15.11
CA LEU A 187 15.85 -2.00 13.78
C LEU A 187 14.35 -2.31 13.78
N ILE A 188 13.57 -1.36 13.30
CA ILE A 188 12.15 -1.50 13.12
C ILE A 188 11.85 -1.38 11.64
N ASP A 189 11.41 -2.48 11.02
CA ASP A 189 10.92 -2.44 9.65
C ASP A 189 9.52 -1.80 9.62
N ILE A 190 9.32 -0.92 8.65
CA ILE A 190 8.02 -0.33 8.35
C ILE A 190 7.44 -1.06 7.14
N VAL A 191 6.26 -1.63 7.32
CA VAL A 191 5.57 -2.42 6.29
C VAL A 191 4.19 -1.85 6.07
N VAL A 192 3.74 -1.83 4.82
CA VAL A 192 2.37 -1.50 4.44
C VAL A 192 1.66 -2.78 4.00
N THR A 193 0.47 -2.96 4.53
CA THR A 193 -0.42 -4.07 4.20
C THR A 193 -1.75 -3.51 3.70
N CYS A 194 -2.40 -4.18 2.75
CA CYS A 194 -3.75 -3.84 2.33
C CYS A 194 -4.65 -5.08 2.29
N SER A 195 -5.95 -4.86 2.40
CA SER A 195 -6.89 -5.97 2.61
C SER A 195 -8.18 -5.82 1.82
N GLU A 196 -8.85 -6.97 1.62
CA GLU A 196 -10.22 -7.00 1.14
C GLU A 196 -11.24 -6.32 2.07
N ASP A 197 -10.86 -5.96 3.30
CA ASP A 197 -11.68 -5.15 4.22
C ASP A 197 -11.74 -3.66 3.86
N THR A 198 -11.16 -3.26 2.73
CA THR A 198 -11.08 -1.89 2.18
C THR A 198 -10.09 -0.96 2.88
N THR A 199 -9.22 -1.52 3.73
CA THR A 199 -8.24 -0.75 4.50
C THR A 199 -6.79 -1.03 4.08
N ILE A 200 -5.93 -0.08 4.44
CA ILE A 200 -4.48 -0.16 4.32
C ILE A 200 -3.90 0.14 5.70
N CYS A 201 -3.00 -0.69 6.19
CA CYS A 201 -2.37 -0.53 7.49
C CYS A 201 -0.86 -0.32 7.36
N VAL A 202 -0.33 0.70 8.04
CA VAL A 202 1.12 0.92 8.19
C VAL A 202 1.54 0.27 9.50
N LEU A 203 2.49 -0.65 9.43
CA LEU A 203 2.94 -1.50 10.53
C LEU A 203 4.39 -1.21 10.89
N ALA A 204 4.69 -1.30 12.18
CA ALA A 204 6.05 -1.42 12.71
C ALA A 204 6.32 -2.89 13.07
N LEU A 205 7.48 -3.39 12.64
CA LEU A 205 7.98 -4.74 12.90
C LEU A 205 9.38 -4.64 13.52
N PRO A 206 9.50 -4.56 14.87
CA PRO A 206 10.80 -4.56 15.53
C PRO A 206 11.48 -5.92 15.36
N THR A 207 12.72 -5.91 14.88
CA THR A 207 13.48 -7.12 14.59
C THR A 207 13.72 -7.98 15.82
N ALA A 208 13.95 -7.37 16.99
CA ALA A 208 14.18 -8.09 18.24
C ALA A 208 12.97 -8.85 18.78
N THR A 209 11.74 -8.36 18.54
CA THR A 209 10.52 -8.97 19.10
C THR A 209 9.70 -9.74 18.08
N GLY A 210 9.88 -9.46 16.78
CA GLY A 210 9.00 -9.96 15.72
C GLY A 210 7.54 -9.50 15.84
N SER A 211 7.23 -8.58 16.76
CA SER A 211 5.85 -8.16 17.02
C SER A 211 5.37 -7.16 15.96
N ALA A 212 4.27 -7.49 15.29
CA ALA A 212 3.61 -6.58 14.38
C ALA A 212 2.72 -5.61 15.15
N ARG A 213 2.92 -4.31 14.94
CA ARG A 213 1.98 -3.30 15.45
C ARG A 213 1.54 -2.30 14.40
N ALA A 214 0.23 -2.09 14.34
CA ALA A 214 -0.38 -1.02 13.55
C ALA A 214 -0.03 0.36 14.10
N LEU A 215 0.61 1.18 13.27
CA LEU A 215 0.85 2.59 13.54
C LEU A 215 -0.35 3.44 13.12
N THR A 216 -0.98 3.10 11.99
CA THR A 216 -2.18 3.77 11.48
C THR A 216 -2.88 2.93 10.42
N ALA A 217 -4.17 3.20 10.19
CA ALA A 217 -4.98 2.59 9.16
C ALA A 217 -5.66 3.66 8.28
N VAL A 218 -5.67 3.45 6.97
CA VAL A 218 -6.29 4.30 5.96
C VAL A 218 -7.48 3.54 5.35
N CYS A 219 -8.68 4.15 5.36
CA CYS A 219 -9.91 3.52 4.88
C CYS A 219 -10.62 4.38 3.81
N ASN A 220 -9.85 4.83 2.83
CA ASN A 220 -10.33 5.72 1.77
C ASN A 220 -10.99 4.97 0.60
N HIS A 221 -10.57 3.73 0.36
CA HIS A 221 -11.08 2.91 -0.73
C HIS A 221 -12.57 2.60 -0.54
N ILE A 222 -13.31 2.55 -1.64
CA ILE A 222 -14.74 2.20 -1.65
C ILE A 222 -14.97 0.70 -1.85
N SER A 223 -13.91 -0.06 -2.14
CA SER A 223 -13.93 -1.50 -2.36
C SER A 223 -12.61 -2.15 -1.93
N SER A 224 -12.47 -3.46 -2.12
CA SER A 224 -11.24 -4.19 -1.75
C SER A 224 -10.00 -3.52 -2.34
N VAL A 225 -9.00 -3.33 -1.50
CA VAL A 225 -7.64 -2.97 -1.94
C VAL A 225 -6.96 -4.28 -2.30
N ARG A 226 -6.18 -4.30 -3.38
CA ARG A 226 -5.51 -5.51 -3.88
C ARG A 226 -4.01 -5.34 -4.02
N ALA A 227 -3.54 -4.13 -4.28
CA ALA A 227 -2.15 -3.88 -4.57
C ALA A 227 -1.67 -2.57 -3.93
N VAL A 228 -0.41 -2.58 -3.52
CA VAL A 228 0.31 -1.42 -3.01
C VAL A 228 1.67 -1.35 -3.71
N ALA A 229 2.13 -0.14 -4.01
CA ALA A 229 3.49 0.11 -4.42
C ALA A 229 4.04 1.36 -3.72
N VAL A 230 5.35 1.36 -3.47
CA VAL A 230 6.04 2.34 -2.63
C VAL A 230 7.20 2.95 -3.42
N TRP A 231 7.44 4.25 -3.28
CA TRP A 231 8.60 4.94 -3.86
C TRP A 231 9.01 6.16 -3.04
N GLY A 232 10.13 6.79 -3.45
CA GLY A 232 10.58 8.04 -2.87
C GLY A 232 10.91 7.90 -1.39
N ILE A 233 11.51 6.77 -1.03
CA ILE A 233 11.91 6.44 0.33
C ILE A 233 13.04 7.39 0.73
N GLY A 234 12.92 7.99 1.91
CA GLY A 234 13.91 8.92 2.43
C GLY A 234 13.75 9.16 3.93
N THR A 235 14.39 10.22 4.39
CA THR A 235 14.33 10.67 5.79
C THR A 235 13.53 11.98 5.91
N PRO A 236 12.94 12.28 7.08
CA PRO A 236 12.20 13.53 7.30
C PRO A 236 13.02 14.81 7.11
N GLY A 237 14.32 14.79 7.39
CA GLY A 237 15.21 15.93 7.14
C GLY A 237 15.81 15.96 5.72
N GLY A 238 15.53 14.94 4.91
CA GLY A 238 16.08 14.81 3.57
C GLY A 238 17.54 14.34 3.56
N PRO A 239 18.18 14.33 2.38
CA PRO A 239 19.51 13.75 2.21
C PRO A 239 20.61 14.44 3.02
N GLN A 240 20.44 15.73 3.33
CA GLN A 240 21.45 16.57 3.98
C GLN A 240 21.26 16.69 5.50
N ASP A 241 20.11 16.26 6.04
CA ASP A 241 19.78 16.29 7.46
C ASP A 241 19.16 14.94 7.86
N PRO A 242 19.97 13.98 8.35
CA PRO A 242 19.50 12.65 8.72
C PRO A 242 18.78 12.69 10.07
N ARG A 243 17.63 13.39 10.12
CA ARG A 243 16.69 13.24 11.22
C ARG A 243 16.19 11.79 11.24
N PRO A 244 16.15 11.13 12.41
CA PRO A 244 15.69 9.76 12.50
C PRO A 244 14.21 9.68 12.10
N GLY A 245 13.90 8.67 11.29
CA GLY A 245 12.56 8.48 10.74
C GLY A 245 12.61 8.02 9.28
N LEU A 246 11.42 7.85 8.71
CA LEU A 246 11.20 7.34 7.37
C LEU A 246 10.12 8.18 6.69
N THR A 247 10.37 8.58 5.46
CA THR A 247 9.37 9.17 4.56
C THR A 247 9.23 8.32 3.32
N ALA A 248 8.02 8.16 2.81
CA ALA A 248 7.76 7.46 1.56
C ALA A 248 6.45 7.94 0.93
N SER A 249 6.32 7.73 -0.37
CA SER A 249 5.05 7.85 -1.09
C SER A 249 4.52 6.46 -1.41
N VAL A 250 3.20 6.31 -1.30
CA VAL A 250 2.53 5.02 -1.43
C VAL A 250 1.32 5.19 -2.34
N VAL A 251 1.20 4.31 -3.33
CA VAL A 251 0.00 4.17 -4.15
C VAL A 251 -0.64 2.84 -3.81
N SER A 252 -1.94 2.89 -3.59
CA SER A 252 -2.78 1.72 -3.33
C SER A 252 -3.85 1.65 -4.39
N ALA A 253 -4.19 0.44 -4.82
CA ALA A 253 -5.17 0.21 -5.87
C ALA A 253 -5.96 -1.07 -5.62
N GLY A 254 -7.15 -1.16 -6.20
CA GLY A 254 -7.98 -2.35 -6.05
C GLY A 254 -9.21 -2.35 -6.94
N GLY A 255 -10.34 -2.75 -6.35
CA GLY A 255 -11.61 -2.85 -7.06
C GLY A 255 -12.12 -1.52 -7.60
N ARG A 256 -13.04 -1.59 -8.57
CA ARG A 256 -13.69 -0.42 -9.22
C ARG A 256 -12.70 0.54 -9.88
N ALA A 257 -11.56 0.02 -10.31
CA ALA A 257 -10.45 0.74 -10.91
C ALA A 257 -10.10 2.02 -10.13
N GLU A 258 -10.08 1.91 -8.79
CA GLU A 258 -9.74 3.00 -7.86
C GLU A 258 -8.27 2.92 -7.43
N MET A 259 -7.62 4.08 -7.38
CA MET A 259 -6.29 4.27 -6.81
C MET A 259 -6.27 5.44 -5.83
N HIS A 260 -5.49 5.31 -4.77
CA HIS A 260 -5.19 6.39 -3.84
C HIS A 260 -3.69 6.52 -3.65
N CYS A 261 -3.19 7.75 -3.78
CA CYS A 261 -1.83 8.14 -3.47
C CYS A 261 -1.79 8.87 -2.13
N PHE A 262 -0.85 8.51 -1.26
CA PHE A 262 -0.62 9.16 0.02
C PHE A 262 0.87 9.17 0.36
N SER A 263 1.30 10.15 1.16
CA SER A 263 2.64 10.12 1.76
C SER A 263 2.56 9.60 3.19
N VAL A 264 3.59 8.85 3.57
CA VAL A 264 3.78 8.29 4.91
C VAL A 264 5.04 8.91 5.50
N MET A 265 4.94 9.42 6.71
CA MET A 265 6.05 9.91 7.51
C MET A 265 6.01 9.23 8.87
N VAL A 266 7.07 8.49 9.19
CA VAL A 266 7.24 7.83 10.48
C VAL A 266 8.42 8.46 11.19
N THR A 267 8.23 8.91 12.43
CA THR A 267 9.26 9.58 13.24
C THR A 267 9.31 8.96 14.62
N PRO A 268 10.47 8.93 15.30
CA PRO A 268 10.52 8.55 16.70
C PRO A 268 9.61 9.44 17.55
N ASP A 269 8.83 8.83 18.44
CA ASP A 269 7.97 9.53 19.39
C ASP A 269 7.90 8.72 20.70
N PRO A 270 8.64 9.11 21.74
CA PRO A 270 8.69 8.37 23.00
C PRO A 270 7.37 8.36 23.76
N SER A 271 6.41 9.24 23.44
CA SER A 271 5.09 9.24 24.10
C SER A 271 4.23 8.05 23.68
N THR A 272 4.51 7.45 22.52
CA THR A 272 3.74 6.33 22.00
C THR A 272 4.31 5.00 22.50
N PRO A 273 3.46 3.95 22.65
CA PRO A 273 3.96 2.61 22.95
C PRO A 273 4.90 2.05 21.87
N SER A 274 4.98 2.66 20.67
CA SER A 274 5.87 2.24 19.56
C SER A 274 7.20 2.88 19.60
N ARG A 275 7.31 3.93 20.41
CA ARG A 275 8.34 4.93 20.21
C ARG A 275 8.28 5.51 18.78
N LEU A 276 7.15 5.42 18.07
CA LEU A 276 6.97 5.88 16.69
C LEU A 276 5.65 6.63 16.50
N ALA A 277 5.78 7.88 16.08
CA ALA A 277 4.88 8.75 15.34
C ALA A 277 4.59 8.24 13.92
N CYS A 278 3.34 8.03 13.49
CA CYS A 278 3.03 7.87 12.06
C CYS A 278 2.06 8.96 11.58
N HIS A 279 2.40 9.60 10.47
CA HIS A 279 1.62 10.64 9.84
C HIS A 279 1.39 10.28 8.38
N VAL A 280 0.11 10.26 8.00
CA VAL A 280 -0.31 9.97 6.63
C VAL A 280 -0.99 11.20 6.06
N MET A 281 -0.59 11.60 4.86
CA MET A 281 -1.22 12.68 4.11
C MET A 281 -1.78 12.12 2.81
N HIS A 282 -3.09 12.28 2.59
CA HIS A 282 -3.71 11.92 1.32
C HIS A 282 -3.31 12.95 0.25
N LEU A 283 -2.78 12.47 -0.87
CA LEU A 283 -2.24 13.32 -1.93
C LEU A 283 -3.19 13.41 -3.12
N SER A 284 -3.68 12.28 -3.60
CA SER A 284 -4.61 12.23 -4.73
C SER A 284 -5.40 10.92 -4.77
N SER A 285 -6.49 10.92 -5.53
CA SER A 285 -7.28 9.74 -5.85
C SER A 285 -7.56 9.73 -7.35
N HIS A 286 -7.57 8.55 -7.94
CA HIS A 286 -7.90 8.35 -9.34
C HIS A 286 -8.92 7.22 -9.46
N ARG A 287 -9.90 7.40 -10.34
CA ARG A 287 -10.79 6.31 -10.75
C ARG A 287 -10.97 6.37 -12.26
N LEU A 288 -10.80 5.23 -12.92
CA LEU A 288 -10.83 5.16 -14.39
C LEU A 288 -12.13 5.73 -14.97
N ASP A 289 -13.27 5.46 -14.32
CA ASP A 289 -14.59 5.88 -14.78
C ASP A 289 -15.03 7.28 -14.32
N GLU A 290 -14.14 8.06 -13.67
CA GLU A 290 -14.54 9.33 -13.07
C GLU A 290 -15.13 10.32 -14.09
N TYR A 291 -14.63 10.27 -15.33
CA TYR A 291 -15.18 11.06 -16.43
C TYR A 291 -16.63 10.67 -16.75
N TRP A 292 -16.95 9.37 -16.83
CA TRP A 292 -18.31 8.86 -17.08
C TRP A 292 -19.27 9.31 -15.97
N ASP A 293 -18.84 9.25 -14.71
CA ASP A 293 -19.68 9.66 -13.58
C ASP A 293 -20.03 11.15 -13.57
N ARG A 294 -19.16 12.00 -14.16
CA ARG A 294 -19.37 13.45 -14.29
C ARG A 294 -20.28 13.81 -15.47
N GLN A 295 -20.60 12.88 -16.38
CA GLN A 295 -21.46 13.15 -17.53
C GLN A 295 -22.94 13.27 -17.15
N ARG A 296 -23.59 14.38 -17.54
CA ARG A 296 -25.02 14.64 -17.29
C ARG A 296 -25.96 13.59 -17.93
N ASN A 297 -25.54 12.94 -19.01
CA ASN A 297 -26.34 11.97 -19.77
C ASN A 297 -26.02 10.49 -19.46
N ARG A 298 -25.37 10.19 -18.33
CA ARG A 298 -24.97 8.81 -17.93
C ARG A 298 -26.09 7.76 -18.03
N HIS A 299 -27.34 8.15 -17.80
CA HIS A 299 -28.52 7.27 -17.88
C HIS A 299 -28.83 6.76 -19.31
N ARG A 300 -28.18 7.33 -20.34
CA ARG A 300 -28.35 6.95 -21.75
C ARG A 300 -27.15 6.17 -22.31
N MET A 301 -26.11 5.96 -21.50
CA MET A 301 -24.84 5.38 -21.95
C MET A 301 -24.55 4.11 -21.14
N VAL A 302 -24.07 3.06 -21.80
CA VAL A 302 -23.59 1.86 -21.11
C VAL A 302 -22.24 2.20 -20.49
N LYS A 303 -22.09 1.90 -19.20
CA LYS A 303 -20.80 1.98 -18.52
C LYS A 303 -19.95 0.81 -18.98
N VAL A 304 -18.86 1.09 -19.67
CA VAL A 304 -17.90 0.06 -20.11
C VAL A 304 -17.09 -0.34 -18.87
N ASP A 305 -16.99 -1.64 -18.60
CA ASP A 305 -16.19 -2.27 -17.54
C ASP A 305 -16.35 -1.72 -16.10
N PRO A 306 -17.59 -1.67 -15.55
CA PRO A 306 -17.86 -1.09 -14.23
C PRO A 306 -17.17 -1.78 -13.04
N GLU A 307 -16.62 -2.98 -13.25
CA GLU A 307 -16.06 -3.87 -12.24
C GLU A 307 -14.56 -4.15 -12.44
N THR A 308 -13.87 -3.39 -13.30
CA THR A 308 -12.41 -3.53 -13.49
C THR A 308 -11.68 -3.39 -12.15
N ARG A 309 -10.70 -4.25 -11.93
CA ARG A 309 -9.85 -4.27 -10.73
C ARG A 309 -8.40 -4.10 -11.14
N TYR A 310 -7.67 -3.29 -10.38
CA TYR A 310 -6.22 -3.31 -10.42
C TYR A 310 -5.74 -4.51 -9.59
N MET A 311 -5.02 -5.41 -10.23
CA MET A 311 -4.58 -6.69 -9.67
C MET A 311 -3.21 -6.59 -9.02
N SER A 312 -2.30 -5.83 -9.63
CA SER A 312 -0.92 -5.62 -9.16
C SER A 312 -0.45 -4.22 -9.58
N LEU A 313 0.47 -3.65 -8.81
CA LEU A 313 1.14 -2.39 -9.10
C LEU A 313 2.65 -2.58 -9.11
N ALA A 314 3.34 -1.82 -9.95
CA ALA A 314 4.79 -1.67 -9.93
C ALA A 314 5.17 -0.19 -10.13
N VAL A 315 6.19 0.29 -9.42
CA VAL A 315 6.75 1.62 -9.63
C VAL A 315 7.89 1.51 -10.62
N CYS A 316 7.80 2.23 -11.73
CA CYS A 316 8.87 2.34 -12.70
C CYS A 316 9.55 3.70 -12.54
N GLU A 317 10.76 3.71 -11.98
CA GLU A 317 11.54 4.93 -11.76
C GLU A 317 12.21 5.39 -13.06
N LEU A 318 11.90 6.62 -13.45
CA LEU A 318 12.44 7.25 -14.66
C LEU A 318 13.74 7.99 -14.32
N ASP A 319 14.75 7.83 -15.15
CA ASP A 319 16.01 8.58 -15.04
C ASP A 319 15.88 9.99 -15.65
N ARG A 320 14.87 10.74 -15.21
CA ARG A 320 14.61 12.11 -15.67
C ARG A 320 14.36 13.03 -14.47
N PRO A 321 15.31 13.93 -14.13
CA PRO A 321 15.18 14.79 -12.97
C PRO A 321 13.96 15.72 -13.10
N GLY A 322 13.13 15.76 -12.05
CA GLY A 322 11.95 16.62 -11.96
C GLY A 322 10.64 15.99 -12.44
N LEU A 323 10.68 14.82 -13.09
CA LEU A 323 9.49 14.04 -13.43
C LEU A 323 9.22 13.02 -12.31
N GLY A 324 7.96 12.86 -11.89
CA GLY A 324 7.61 11.81 -10.93
C GLY A 324 7.61 10.42 -11.59
N PRO A 325 7.54 9.35 -10.77
CA PRO A 325 7.64 7.99 -11.29
C PRO A 325 6.40 7.60 -12.10
N LEU A 326 6.54 6.51 -12.87
CA LEU A 326 5.40 5.82 -13.45
C LEU A 326 4.90 4.74 -12.47
N VAL A 327 3.60 4.53 -12.47
CA VAL A 327 2.95 3.41 -11.81
C VAL A 327 2.34 2.53 -12.89
N ALA A 328 2.89 1.34 -13.07
CA ALA A 328 2.32 0.31 -13.92
C ALA A 328 1.25 -0.46 -13.13
N ALA A 329 0.12 -0.74 -13.77
CA ALA A 329 -0.99 -1.48 -13.18
C ALA A 329 -1.41 -2.65 -14.07
N ALA A 330 -1.41 -3.84 -13.48
CA ALA A 330 -2.06 -5.03 -14.04
C ALA A 330 -3.58 -4.93 -13.81
N CYS A 331 -4.39 -5.19 -14.84
CA CYS A 331 -5.83 -5.00 -14.77
C CYS A 331 -6.61 -6.27 -15.11
N SER A 332 -7.76 -6.45 -14.47
CA SER A 332 -8.62 -7.62 -14.66
C SER A 332 -9.30 -7.68 -16.03
N ASP A 333 -9.42 -6.55 -16.71
CA ASP A 333 -9.92 -6.41 -18.08
C ASP A 333 -8.87 -6.77 -19.15
N GLY A 334 -7.68 -7.19 -18.71
CA GLY A 334 -6.57 -7.58 -19.57
C GLY A 334 -5.72 -6.44 -20.10
N ALA A 335 -5.86 -5.25 -19.52
CA ALA A 335 -4.98 -4.14 -19.79
C ALA A 335 -3.74 -4.13 -18.88
N VAL A 336 -2.63 -3.64 -19.42
CA VAL A 336 -1.53 -3.06 -18.65
C VAL A 336 -1.61 -1.54 -18.83
N ARG A 337 -1.68 -0.80 -17.73
CA ARG A 337 -1.84 0.66 -17.73
C ARG A 337 -0.67 1.35 -17.05
N LEU A 338 -0.20 2.45 -17.62
CA LEU A 338 0.85 3.30 -17.05
C LEU A 338 0.28 4.63 -16.61
N PHE A 339 0.48 4.97 -15.34
CA PHE A 339 0.08 6.23 -14.75
C PHE A 339 1.32 7.06 -14.43
N LEU A 340 1.35 8.32 -14.85
CA LEU A 340 2.36 9.26 -14.42
C LEU A 340 1.94 9.95 -13.13
N VAL A 341 2.81 9.86 -12.14
CA VAL A 341 2.66 10.56 -10.89
C VAL A 341 3.26 11.95 -11.05
N GLN A 342 2.43 12.99 -10.97
CA GLN A 342 2.84 14.39 -11.10
C GLN A 342 2.65 15.13 -9.78
N ASP A 343 3.25 16.33 -9.69
CA ASP A 343 3.08 17.25 -8.57
C ASP A 343 3.32 16.60 -7.20
N SER A 344 4.39 15.79 -7.11
CA SER A 344 4.75 15.04 -5.90
C SER A 344 3.62 14.12 -5.38
N GLY A 345 2.89 13.47 -6.29
CA GLY A 345 1.81 12.54 -5.93
C GLY A 345 0.40 13.15 -5.92
N ARG A 346 0.27 14.45 -6.20
CA ARG A 346 -1.02 15.16 -6.18
C ARG A 346 -1.85 14.96 -7.44
N ARG A 347 -1.29 14.42 -8.51
CA ARG A 347 -2.02 14.06 -9.72
C ARG A 347 -1.54 12.73 -10.28
N LEU A 348 -2.48 11.83 -10.54
CA LEU A 348 -2.26 10.57 -11.25
C LEU A 348 -2.89 10.69 -12.64
N GLN A 349 -2.07 10.68 -13.67
CA GLN A 349 -2.51 10.81 -15.05
C GLN A 349 -2.31 9.48 -15.78
N LEU A 350 -3.36 8.89 -16.34
CA LEU A 350 -3.22 7.75 -17.24
C LEU A 350 -2.49 8.20 -18.51
N LEU A 351 -1.29 7.66 -18.74
CA LEU A 351 -0.47 7.96 -19.91
C LEU A 351 -0.71 6.98 -21.04
N ALA A 352 -0.55 5.69 -20.75
CA ALA A 352 -0.56 4.66 -21.77
C ALA A 352 -1.27 3.40 -21.31
N GLU A 353 -1.82 2.65 -22.28
CA GLU A 353 -2.36 1.33 -22.04
C GLU A 353 -2.07 0.36 -23.19
N THR A 354 -2.12 -0.93 -22.89
CA THR A 354 -2.09 -2.00 -23.88
C THR A 354 -2.98 -3.15 -23.44
N PHE A 355 -3.64 -3.79 -24.41
CA PHE A 355 -4.48 -4.97 -24.22
C PHE A 355 -3.81 -6.21 -24.84
N HIS A 356 -2.48 -6.30 -24.76
CA HIS A 356 -1.69 -7.35 -25.40
C HIS A 356 -2.18 -8.76 -25.03
N HIS A 357 -2.38 -9.03 -23.74
CA HIS A 357 -2.79 -10.35 -23.25
C HIS A 357 -4.25 -10.71 -23.59
N LYS A 358 -5.14 -9.72 -23.74
CA LYS A 358 -6.61 -9.91 -23.97
C LYS A 358 -7.32 -10.73 -22.89
N ARG A 359 -6.64 -11.04 -21.79
CA ARG A 359 -7.11 -11.77 -20.61
C ARG A 359 -6.54 -11.08 -19.38
N CYS A 360 -7.15 -11.32 -18.21
CA CYS A 360 -6.75 -10.71 -16.94
C CYS A 360 -5.22 -10.79 -16.73
N VAL A 361 -4.63 -9.63 -16.45
CA VAL A 361 -3.21 -9.51 -16.07
C VAL A 361 -3.14 -9.59 -14.55
N LEU A 362 -2.34 -10.52 -14.04
CA LEU A 362 -2.28 -10.87 -12.63
C LEU A 362 -1.15 -10.13 -11.91
N LYS A 363 0.05 -10.11 -12.50
CA LYS A 363 1.23 -9.46 -11.90
C LYS A 363 1.90 -8.52 -12.90
N VAL A 364 2.45 -7.42 -12.38
CA VAL A 364 3.38 -6.54 -13.10
C VAL A 364 4.60 -6.33 -12.23
N HIS A 365 5.77 -6.26 -12.85
CA HIS A 365 7.05 -6.01 -12.20
C HIS A 365 7.93 -5.20 -13.12
N SER A 366 8.71 -4.27 -12.57
CA SER A 366 9.65 -3.44 -13.34
C SER A 366 11.06 -3.64 -12.85
N PHE A 367 12.02 -3.61 -13.76
CA PHE A 367 13.43 -3.74 -13.46
C PHE A 367 14.27 -2.86 -14.36
N ILE A 368 15.48 -2.54 -13.92
CA ILE A 368 16.42 -1.69 -14.64
C ILE A 368 17.60 -2.54 -15.08
N HIS A 369 17.96 -2.44 -16.35
CA HIS A 369 19.20 -2.98 -16.90
C HIS A 369 20.20 -1.83 -17.08
N GLU A 370 21.40 -2.01 -16.53
CA GLU A 370 22.51 -1.08 -16.73
C GLU A 370 23.49 -1.72 -17.71
N ALA A 371 23.56 -1.14 -18.92
CA ALA A 371 24.45 -1.62 -19.96
C ALA A 371 25.92 -1.23 -19.64
N PRO A 372 26.92 -1.92 -20.24
CA PRO A 372 28.34 -1.61 -20.02
C PRO A 372 28.75 -0.17 -20.38
N ASP A 373 27.99 0.48 -21.26
CA ASP A 373 28.15 1.89 -21.64
C ASP A 373 27.49 2.88 -20.65
N GLN A 374 27.06 2.39 -19.48
CA GLN A 374 26.29 3.09 -18.44
C GLN A 374 24.92 3.60 -18.88
N ARG A 375 24.37 3.12 -20.00
CA ARG A 375 22.98 3.41 -20.35
C ARG A 375 22.03 2.59 -19.49
N ARG A 376 21.10 3.26 -18.83
CA ARG A 376 20.06 2.65 -18.01
C ARG A 376 18.81 2.43 -18.86
N ARG A 377 18.34 1.19 -18.93
CA ARG A 377 17.10 0.81 -19.61
C ARG A 377 16.08 0.30 -18.61
N LEU A 378 14.86 0.80 -18.71
CA LEU A 378 13.76 0.44 -17.83
C LEU A 378 12.85 -0.55 -18.55
N PHE A 379 12.70 -1.74 -17.97
CA PHE A 379 11.81 -2.76 -18.49
C PHE A 379 10.59 -2.94 -17.60
N LEU A 380 9.45 -3.22 -18.23
CA LEU A 380 8.23 -3.66 -17.59
C LEU A 380 7.95 -5.10 -18.02
N CYS A 381 7.68 -5.97 -17.05
CA CYS A 381 7.18 -7.31 -17.28
C CYS A 381 5.76 -7.44 -16.74
N SER A 382 4.88 -8.11 -17.49
CA SER A 382 3.56 -8.50 -17.02
C SER A 382 3.30 -9.98 -17.21
N ALA A 383 2.45 -10.52 -16.34
CA ALA A 383 2.10 -11.93 -16.29
C ALA A 383 0.57 -12.09 -16.25
N ALA A 384 0.02 -12.98 -17.08
CA ALA A 384 -1.42 -13.10 -17.28
C ALA A 384 -1.99 -14.48 -16.91
N THR A 385 -3.32 -14.57 -16.91
CA THR A 385 -4.09 -15.80 -16.59
C THR A 385 -3.87 -16.97 -17.57
N ASP A 386 -3.29 -16.74 -18.74
CA ASP A 386 -2.97 -17.80 -19.71
C ASP A 386 -1.52 -18.30 -19.61
N GLY A 387 -0.78 -17.90 -18.58
CA GLY A 387 0.60 -18.35 -18.39
C GLY A 387 1.65 -17.61 -19.22
N SER A 388 1.23 -16.58 -19.97
CA SER A 388 2.14 -15.77 -20.77
C SER A 388 2.82 -14.67 -19.94
N LEU A 389 4.11 -14.46 -20.21
CA LEU A 389 4.92 -13.33 -19.74
C LEU A 389 5.20 -12.41 -20.92
N ALA A 390 5.05 -11.11 -20.75
CA ALA A 390 5.36 -10.12 -21.78
C ALA A 390 6.27 -9.03 -21.22
N PHE A 391 7.23 -8.58 -22.03
CA PHE A 391 8.26 -7.61 -21.63
C PHE A 391 8.22 -6.40 -22.56
N TRP A 392 8.24 -5.19 -22.00
CA TRP A 392 8.33 -3.93 -22.74
C TRP A 392 9.57 -3.16 -22.29
N ASP A 393 10.31 -2.63 -23.25
CA ASP A 393 11.32 -1.60 -22.99
C ASP A 393 10.62 -0.25 -22.88
N LEU A 394 10.43 0.24 -21.65
CA LEU A 394 9.80 1.52 -21.42
C LEU A 394 10.73 2.69 -21.78
N THR A 395 12.05 2.50 -21.78
CA THR A 395 12.97 3.56 -22.19
C THR A 395 12.76 3.92 -23.65
N THR A 396 12.73 2.93 -24.55
CA THR A 396 12.46 3.18 -25.97
C THR A 396 11.05 3.73 -26.20
N VAL A 397 10.03 3.16 -25.56
CA VAL A 397 8.64 3.63 -25.73
C VAL A 397 8.46 5.09 -25.28
N LEU A 398 9.21 5.54 -24.28
CA LEU A 398 9.14 6.91 -23.76
C LEU A 398 10.13 7.88 -24.44
N ASP A 399 11.15 7.37 -25.13
CA ASP A 399 12.12 8.15 -25.91
C ASP A 399 11.65 8.36 -27.36
N HIS A 400 10.93 7.42 -27.95
CA HIS A 400 10.34 7.53 -29.31
C HIS A 400 9.15 8.49 -29.32
N GLY A 401 9.44 9.79 -29.28
CA GLY A 401 8.47 10.87 -29.43
C GLY A 401 8.06 11.48 -28.10
N SER A 402 8.68 12.61 -27.76
CA SER A 402 8.43 13.46 -26.59
C SER A 402 6.97 13.92 -26.35
N THR A 403 6.00 13.41 -27.11
CA THR A 403 4.57 13.64 -26.94
C THR A 403 3.93 12.69 -25.93
N VAL A 404 4.47 11.49 -25.65
CA VAL A 404 3.83 10.50 -24.75
C VAL A 404 3.73 10.99 -23.29
N LEU A 405 4.68 11.82 -22.87
CA LEU A 405 4.67 12.48 -21.56
C LEU A 405 3.92 13.83 -21.56
N GLU A 406 3.63 14.38 -22.74
CA GLU A 406 2.74 15.53 -22.90
C GLU A 406 1.28 15.06 -22.84
N PRO A 407 0.36 15.87 -22.28
CA PRO A 407 -1.05 15.51 -22.26
C PRO A 407 -1.54 15.22 -23.69
N PRO A 408 -2.31 14.14 -23.90
CA PRO A 408 -2.75 13.75 -25.23
C PRO A 408 -3.45 14.91 -25.95
N ALA A 409 -3.17 15.05 -27.25
CA ALA A 409 -3.72 16.13 -28.08
C ALA A 409 -5.25 16.19 -28.07
N ASP A 410 -5.89 15.05 -27.79
CA ASP A 410 -7.32 14.94 -27.50
C ASP A 410 -7.49 14.65 -25.99
N PRO A 411 -8.13 15.53 -25.20
CA PRO A 411 -8.27 15.35 -23.77
C PRO A 411 -9.13 14.12 -23.45
N GLY A 412 -8.47 12.99 -23.15
CA GLY A 412 -9.12 11.82 -22.55
C GLY A 412 -8.73 10.45 -23.09
N LEU A 413 -7.88 10.34 -24.12
CA LEU A 413 -7.45 9.03 -24.65
C LEU A 413 -5.98 8.74 -24.33
N PRO A 414 -5.67 7.59 -23.70
CA PRO A 414 -4.29 7.19 -23.41
C PRO A 414 -3.53 6.77 -24.67
N TYR A 415 -2.20 6.92 -24.63
CA TYR A 415 -1.30 6.40 -25.66
C TYR A 415 -1.33 4.87 -25.69
N ARG A 416 -1.00 4.28 -26.83
CA ARG A 416 -0.83 2.82 -26.94
C ARG A 416 0.61 2.46 -26.61
N LEU A 417 0.82 1.60 -25.61
CA LEU A 417 2.17 1.20 -25.16
C LEU A 417 2.99 0.45 -26.23
N GLY A 418 2.35 -0.01 -27.31
CA GLY A 418 3.00 -0.77 -28.37
C GLY A 418 3.08 -2.27 -28.08
N THR A 419 3.81 -2.98 -28.93
CA THR A 419 4.04 -4.43 -28.80
C THR A 419 5.20 -4.70 -27.84
N PRO A 420 5.13 -5.77 -27.04
CA PRO A 420 6.27 -6.17 -26.21
C PRO A 420 7.49 -6.53 -27.07
N CYS A 421 8.68 -6.35 -26.52
CA CYS A 421 9.94 -6.76 -27.15
C CYS A 421 10.23 -8.26 -26.97
N LEU A 422 9.64 -8.90 -25.96
CA LEU A 422 9.68 -10.36 -25.77
C LEU A 422 8.35 -10.85 -25.19
N THR A 423 7.89 -12.01 -25.65
CA THR A 423 6.74 -12.72 -25.07
C THR A 423 7.10 -14.18 -24.91
N LEU A 424 6.93 -14.70 -23.70
CA LEU A 424 7.25 -16.07 -23.33
C LEU A 424 6.00 -16.78 -22.86
N GLN A 425 5.79 -18.02 -23.31
CA GLN A 425 4.78 -18.88 -22.74
C GLN A 425 5.42 -19.69 -21.61
N ALA A 426 5.38 -19.16 -20.39
CA ALA A 426 6.05 -19.77 -19.25
C ALA A 426 5.21 -20.90 -18.63
N HIS A 427 3.90 -20.70 -18.48
CA HIS A 427 3.03 -21.65 -17.78
C HIS A 427 1.81 -22.02 -18.61
N SER A 428 1.05 -23.03 -18.15
CA SER A 428 -0.22 -23.45 -18.77
C SER A 428 -1.45 -22.72 -18.21
N CYS A 429 -1.27 -22.01 -17.10
CA CYS A 429 -2.32 -21.33 -16.33
C CYS A 429 -1.78 -20.04 -15.71
N GLY A 430 -2.56 -19.37 -14.86
CA GLY A 430 -2.25 -18.02 -14.39
C GLY A 430 -0.92 -17.92 -13.64
N VAL A 431 -0.21 -16.81 -13.84
CA VAL A 431 1.03 -16.49 -13.13
C VAL A 431 0.75 -15.47 -12.04
N ASN A 432 0.83 -15.88 -10.77
CA ASN A 432 0.46 -15.03 -9.63
C ASN A 432 1.67 -14.37 -8.95
N SER A 433 2.87 -14.89 -9.19
CA SER A 433 4.11 -14.35 -8.61
C SER A 433 5.19 -14.20 -9.67
N LEU A 434 5.92 -13.09 -9.63
CA LEU A 434 6.95 -12.73 -10.59
C LEU A 434 8.00 -11.87 -9.87
N HIS A 435 9.27 -12.22 -10.03
CA HIS A 435 10.38 -11.45 -9.49
C HIS A 435 11.59 -11.50 -10.42
N THR A 436 12.41 -10.43 -10.41
CA THR A 436 13.64 -10.37 -11.21
C THR A 436 14.85 -10.03 -10.34
N LEU A 437 16.03 -10.49 -10.74
CA LEU A 437 17.30 -10.14 -10.11
C LEU A 437 18.36 -9.91 -11.20
N PRO A 438 19.09 -8.78 -11.18
CA PRO A 438 20.20 -8.57 -12.12
C PRO A 438 21.32 -9.59 -11.89
N THR A 439 21.92 -10.06 -12.97
CA THR A 439 23.10 -10.94 -12.97
C THR A 439 24.21 -10.37 -13.84
N HIS A 440 25.38 -11.00 -13.83
CA HIS A 440 26.51 -10.59 -14.67
C HIS A 440 26.23 -10.71 -16.17
N GLU A 441 25.37 -11.64 -16.58
CA GLU A 441 25.06 -11.94 -17.99
C GLU A 441 23.69 -11.38 -18.42
N GLY A 442 22.93 -10.76 -17.51
CA GLY A 442 21.61 -10.24 -17.81
C GLY A 442 20.71 -10.15 -16.58
N HIS A 443 19.55 -10.83 -16.62
CA HIS A 443 18.57 -10.85 -15.55
C HIS A 443 18.00 -12.25 -15.32
N LEU A 444 17.97 -12.68 -14.06
CA LEU A 444 17.15 -13.82 -13.65
C LEU A 444 15.70 -13.36 -13.52
N VAL A 445 14.79 -14.09 -14.14
CA VAL A 445 13.34 -13.87 -14.05
C VAL A 445 12.71 -15.15 -13.54
N ALA A 446 12.03 -15.09 -12.40
CA ALA A 446 11.36 -16.24 -11.82
C ALA A 446 9.86 -15.98 -11.72
N SER A 447 9.07 -16.98 -12.10
CA SER A 447 7.61 -16.94 -12.09
C SER A 447 7.02 -18.17 -11.42
N GLY A 448 5.88 -17.97 -10.75
CA GLY A 448 5.13 -19.03 -10.06
C GLY A 448 3.67 -19.00 -10.48
N SER A 449 3.09 -20.18 -10.64
CA SER A 449 1.80 -20.37 -11.30
C SER A 449 0.74 -21.05 -10.44
N GLU A 450 -0.51 -20.98 -10.90
CA GLU A 450 -1.68 -21.64 -10.32
C GLU A 450 -1.57 -23.16 -10.33
N ASP A 451 -0.84 -23.74 -11.27
CA ASP A 451 -0.59 -25.19 -11.35
C ASP A 451 0.48 -25.69 -10.36
N GLY A 452 1.00 -24.80 -9.50
CA GLY A 452 2.03 -25.13 -8.53
C GLY A 452 3.44 -25.27 -9.12
N SER A 453 3.64 -24.93 -10.40
CA SER A 453 4.97 -24.93 -11.03
C SER A 453 5.73 -23.62 -10.81
N LEU A 454 7.06 -23.71 -10.91
CA LEU A 454 7.98 -22.58 -10.98
C LEU A 454 8.70 -22.59 -12.32
N HIS A 455 8.90 -21.43 -12.92
CA HIS A 455 9.77 -21.25 -14.08
C HIS A 455 10.82 -20.19 -13.79
N VAL A 456 12.05 -20.43 -14.25
CA VAL A 456 13.18 -19.50 -14.12
C VAL A 456 13.81 -19.32 -15.49
N PHE A 457 13.96 -18.07 -15.91
CA PHE A 457 14.61 -17.67 -17.14
C PHE A 457 15.86 -16.85 -16.82
N VAL A 458 16.92 -17.04 -17.60
CA VAL A 458 18.03 -16.09 -17.69
C VAL A 458 17.83 -15.30 -18.97
N LEU A 459 17.56 -14.00 -18.85
CA LEU A 459 17.36 -13.10 -19.99
C LEU A 459 18.59 -12.25 -20.21
N ALA A 460 19.12 -12.25 -21.43
CA ALA A 460 20.14 -11.30 -21.85
C ALA A 460 19.51 -10.12 -22.59
N VAL A 461 20.13 -8.96 -22.44
CA VAL A 461 19.74 -7.72 -23.10
C VAL A 461 20.80 -7.40 -24.14
N GLU A 462 20.51 -7.69 -25.40
CA GLU A 462 21.38 -7.31 -26.51
C GLU A 462 21.02 -5.91 -27.00
N VAL A 463 22.04 -5.04 -27.02
CA VAL A 463 21.96 -3.73 -27.67
C VAL A 463 22.66 -3.87 -29.01
N PRO A 464 21.93 -3.88 -30.14
CA PRO A 464 22.58 -4.04 -31.42
C PRO A 464 23.52 -2.86 -31.69
N GLU A 465 24.71 -3.15 -32.24
CA GLU A 465 25.74 -2.14 -32.54
C GLU A 465 25.36 -1.35 -33.79
N LEU A 466 25.74 -0.07 -33.84
CA LEU A 466 25.36 0.89 -34.89
C LEU A 466 25.83 0.49 -36.31
N GLU A 467 26.72 -0.51 -36.43
CA GLU A 467 27.35 -0.91 -37.70
C GLU A 467 26.53 -1.91 -38.53
N GLU A 468 25.51 -2.59 -37.96
CA GLU A 468 24.73 -3.62 -38.69
C GLU A 468 23.45 -3.11 -39.36
N ALA A 469 23.10 -1.84 -39.21
CA ALA A 469 21.89 -1.26 -39.81
C ALA A 469 22.12 -0.84 -41.28
N VAL A 470 22.28 -1.81 -42.18
CA VAL A 470 22.12 -1.55 -43.63
C VAL A 470 20.63 -1.34 -43.91
N GLY A 471 20.20 -0.08 -43.91
CA GLY A 471 18.87 0.31 -44.38
C GLY A 471 17.92 0.83 -43.31
N GLY A 472 18.33 1.81 -42.50
CA GLY A 472 17.41 2.72 -41.80
C GLY A 472 16.39 2.10 -40.83
N ALA A 473 16.51 0.82 -40.51
CA ALA A 473 15.69 0.15 -39.49
C ALA A 473 16.26 0.49 -38.11
N GLU A 474 15.41 1.06 -37.24
CA GLU A 474 15.77 1.50 -35.89
C GLU A 474 16.23 0.31 -35.01
N LEU A 475 17.30 0.53 -34.24
CA LEU A 475 17.91 -0.45 -33.34
C LEU A 475 17.07 -0.63 -32.07
N VAL A 476 16.09 -1.55 -32.11
CA VAL A 476 15.34 -1.99 -30.93
C VAL A 476 16.19 -3.01 -30.17
N PRO A 477 16.42 -2.85 -28.85
CA PRO A 477 17.13 -3.86 -28.07
C PRO A 477 16.35 -5.18 -28.08
N GLN A 478 17.07 -6.30 -28.14
CA GLN A 478 16.44 -7.60 -28.12
C GLN A 478 16.68 -8.27 -26.77
N LEU A 479 15.57 -8.55 -26.07
CA LEU A 479 15.56 -9.47 -24.95
C LEU A 479 15.50 -10.88 -25.52
N HIS A 480 16.47 -11.72 -25.19
CA HIS A 480 16.48 -13.12 -25.58
C HIS A 480 16.75 -14.02 -24.37
N VAL A 481 16.24 -15.25 -24.44
CA VAL A 481 16.38 -16.24 -23.39
C VAL A 481 17.71 -16.97 -23.57
N LEU A 482 18.58 -16.90 -22.56
CA LEU A 482 19.82 -17.68 -22.50
C LEU A 482 19.57 -19.08 -21.93
N GLU A 483 18.85 -19.13 -20.82
CA GLU A 483 18.53 -20.37 -20.12
C GLU A 483 17.07 -20.36 -19.67
N GLU A 484 16.45 -21.54 -19.69
CA GLU A 484 15.09 -21.77 -19.22
C GLU A 484 15.05 -23.04 -18.38
N TYR A 485 14.47 -22.93 -17.19
CA TYR A 485 14.27 -24.04 -16.28
C TYR A 485 12.84 -24.04 -15.76
N SER A 486 12.29 -25.23 -15.58
CA SER A 486 10.95 -25.45 -15.04
C SER A 486 11.03 -26.47 -13.93
N VAL A 487 10.38 -26.18 -12.80
CA VAL A 487 10.15 -27.12 -11.71
C VAL A 487 8.65 -27.43 -11.68
N PRO A 488 8.20 -28.51 -12.34
CA PRO A 488 6.82 -28.92 -12.28
C PRO A 488 6.47 -29.41 -10.88
N CYS A 489 5.25 -29.17 -10.41
CA CYS A 489 4.78 -29.60 -9.09
C CYS A 489 5.68 -29.13 -7.94
N ALA A 490 6.28 -27.94 -8.06
CA ALA A 490 7.07 -27.34 -6.99
C ALA A 490 6.25 -27.15 -5.69
N HIS A 491 4.94 -26.92 -5.85
CA HIS A 491 3.95 -26.84 -4.79
C HIS A 491 2.70 -27.67 -5.13
N ALA A 492 1.90 -27.97 -4.11
CA ALA A 492 0.65 -28.72 -4.26
C ALA A 492 -0.55 -27.83 -4.63
N ALA A 493 -0.37 -26.50 -4.61
CA ALA A 493 -1.38 -25.50 -4.94
C ALA A 493 -0.73 -24.25 -5.55
N HIS A 494 -1.54 -23.20 -5.80
CA HIS A 494 -1.11 -21.99 -6.47
C HIS A 494 0.08 -21.34 -5.77
N VAL A 495 1.12 -21.00 -6.53
CA VAL A 495 2.25 -20.20 -6.04
C VAL A 495 1.88 -18.73 -6.11
N THR A 496 1.74 -18.07 -4.96
CA THR A 496 1.28 -16.67 -4.86
C THR A 496 2.39 -15.73 -4.39
N GLY A 497 3.41 -16.25 -3.70
CA GLY A 497 4.62 -15.54 -3.34
C GLY A 497 5.85 -16.12 -4.02
N LEU A 498 6.71 -15.26 -4.56
CA LEU A 498 8.02 -15.65 -5.07
C LEU A 498 8.99 -14.49 -4.94
N HIS A 499 10.19 -14.76 -4.44
CA HIS A 499 11.25 -13.77 -4.37
C HIS A 499 12.62 -14.40 -4.60
N ILE A 500 13.43 -13.79 -5.44
CA ILE A 500 14.84 -14.15 -5.59
C ILE A 500 15.61 -13.37 -4.52
N LEU A 501 16.17 -14.06 -3.53
CA LEU A 501 16.84 -13.45 -2.38
C LEU A 501 18.29 -13.08 -2.70
N SER A 502 18.95 -13.93 -3.49
CA SER A 502 20.31 -13.74 -3.99
C SER A 502 20.48 -14.53 -5.31
N PRO A 503 21.59 -14.37 -6.04
CA PRO A 503 21.84 -15.15 -7.26
C PRO A 503 21.82 -16.67 -7.05
N SER A 504 21.97 -17.15 -5.81
CA SER A 504 21.99 -18.58 -5.46
C SER A 504 20.79 -19.04 -4.62
N LEU A 505 19.87 -18.14 -4.25
CA LEU A 505 18.77 -18.44 -3.34
C LEU A 505 17.47 -17.79 -3.79
N MET A 506 16.41 -18.60 -3.86
CA MET A 506 15.05 -18.18 -4.13
C MET A 506 14.11 -18.76 -3.08
N VAL A 507 13.02 -18.06 -2.80
CA VAL A 507 11.96 -18.51 -1.92
C VAL A 507 10.60 -18.40 -2.63
N SER A 508 9.73 -19.38 -2.40
CA SER A 508 8.35 -19.38 -2.90
C SER A 508 7.37 -19.71 -1.79
N ALA A 509 6.17 -19.14 -1.88
CA ALA A 509 5.05 -19.38 -0.99
C ALA A 509 3.80 -19.77 -1.78
N SER A 510 3.07 -20.77 -1.30
CA SER A 510 1.88 -21.30 -1.97
C SER A 510 0.69 -21.47 -1.02
N ILE A 511 -0.52 -21.45 -1.56
CA ILE A 511 -1.78 -21.70 -0.84
C ILE A 511 -1.78 -23.05 -0.08
N ASP A 512 -0.88 -23.98 -0.44
CA ASP A 512 -0.61 -25.21 0.34
C ASP A 512 0.04 -24.97 1.71
N GLN A 513 0.22 -23.70 2.09
CA GLN A 513 0.80 -23.21 3.35
C GLN A 513 2.27 -23.56 3.53
N ARG A 514 3.01 -23.74 2.42
CA ARG A 514 4.45 -24.01 2.43
C ARG A 514 5.25 -22.82 1.95
N LEU A 515 6.27 -22.47 2.73
CA LEU A 515 7.35 -21.57 2.34
C LEU A 515 8.55 -22.45 1.99
N THR A 516 8.91 -22.50 0.71
CA THR A 516 9.94 -23.40 0.19
C THR A 516 11.13 -22.60 -0.33
N PHE A 517 12.32 -23.00 0.09
CA PHE A 517 13.59 -22.40 -0.33
C PHE A 517 14.24 -23.27 -1.41
N TRP A 518 14.78 -22.60 -2.42
CA TRP A 518 15.36 -23.19 -3.61
C TRP A 518 16.77 -22.65 -3.82
N ARG A 519 17.70 -23.54 -4.10
CA ARG A 519 19.04 -23.17 -4.53
C ARG A 519 19.02 -22.91 -6.02
N LEU A 520 19.45 -21.71 -6.39
CA LEU A 520 19.71 -21.30 -7.76
C LEU A 520 21.19 -21.53 -8.11
N GLY A 521 21.47 -21.82 -9.38
CA GLY A 521 22.81 -22.06 -9.90
C GLY A 521 22.75 -22.28 -11.42
N HIS A 522 23.79 -22.86 -12.01
CA HIS A 522 23.72 -23.34 -13.39
C HIS A 522 22.86 -24.61 -13.43
N GLY A 523 21.60 -24.48 -13.86
CA GLY A 523 20.66 -25.60 -13.97
C GLY A 523 19.31 -25.32 -13.32
N GLU A 524 18.52 -26.41 -13.21
CA GLU A 524 17.20 -26.38 -12.60
C GLU A 524 17.26 -25.98 -11.12
N PRO A 525 16.34 -25.13 -10.62
CA PRO A 525 16.25 -24.81 -9.20
C PRO A 525 16.12 -26.08 -8.34
N THR A 526 16.98 -26.21 -7.33
CA THR A 526 16.99 -27.41 -6.47
C THR A 526 16.36 -27.12 -5.12
N PHE A 527 15.48 -28.02 -4.67
CA PHE A 527 14.84 -27.93 -3.36
C PHE A 527 15.88 -27.92 -2.23
N MET A 528 15.76 -26.96 -1.30
CA MET A 528 16.61 -26.89 -0.09
C MET A 528 15.85 -27.30 1.16
N ASN A 529 14.79 -26.57 1.49
CA ASN A 529 13.91 -26.87 2.61
C ASN A 529 12.51 -26.32 2.36
N SER A 530 11.55 -26.78 3.17
CA SER A 530 10.21 -26.23 3.22
C SER A 530 9.73 -26.19 4.66
N THR A 531 9.09 -25.09 5.03
CA THR A 531 8.45 -24.90 6.33
C THR A 531 6.96 -24.61 6.13
N VAL A 532 6.16 -24.95 7.13
CA VAL A 532 4.72 -24.66 7.16
C VAL A 532 4.51 -23.36 7.91
N TYR A 533 3.77 -22.44 7.30
CA TYR A 533 3.27 -21.24 7.99
C TYR A 533 1.78 -21.38 8.27
N HIS A 534 1.26 -20.54 9.16
CA HIS A 534 -0.10 -20.63 9.67
C HIS A 534 -1.08 -19.71 8.95
N VAL A 535 -0.60 -18.83 8.08
CA VAL A 535 -1.43 -17.97 7.22
C VAL A 535 -2.16 -18.85 6.18
N PRO A 536 -3.49 -18.97 6.23
CA PRO A 536 -4.27 -19.58 5.16
C PRO A 536 -4.39 -18.62 3.98
N ASP A 537 -4.58 -19.17 2.79
CA ASP A 537 -4.90 -18.41 1.56
C ASP A 537 -3.92 -17.24 1.36
N VAL A 538 -2.63 -17.57 1.34
CA VAL A 538 -1.56 -16.58 1.13
C VAL A 538 -1.78 -15.87 -0.22
N ALA A 539 -1.90 -14.55 -0.17
CA ALA A 539 -2.17 -13.74 -1.35
C ALA A 539 -0.91 -13.06 -1.90
N ASP A 540 0.02 -12.69 -1.03
CA ASP A 540 1.27 -12.02 -1.42
C ASP A 540 2.37 -12.27 -0.40
N MET A 541 3.60 -12.15 -0.87
CA MET A 541 4.81 -12.26 -0.06
C MET A 541 5.76 -11.12 -0.44
N ASP A 542 6.42 -10.55 0.57
CA ASP A 542 7.51 -9.60 0.37
C ASP A 542 8.71 -10.04 1.19
N CYS A 543 9.90 -9.96 0.60
CA CYS A 543 11.13 -10.41 1.23
C CYS A 543 12.18 -9.31 1.18
N TRP A 544 12.99 -9.21 2.21
CA TRP A 544 14.07 -8.24 2.25
C TRP A 544 15.24 -8.73 3.11
N PRO A 545 16.48 -8.30 2.81
CA PRO A 545 17.61 -8.53 3.69
C PRO A 545 17.44 -7.70 4.98
N VAL A 546 17.80 -8.28 6.13
CA VAL A 546 17.84 -7.57 7.42
C VAL A 546 19.26 -7.06 7.67
N SER A 547 20.22 -7.98 7.67
CA SER A 547 21.66 -7.71 7.63
C SER A 547 22.38 -9.00 7.22
N PRO A 548 23.67 -8.97 6.85
CA PRO A 548 24.43 -10.18 6.53
C PRO A 548 24.40 -11.24 7.65
N GLU A 549 24.26 -10.81 8.90
CA GLU A 549 24.24 -11.69 10.09
C GLU A 549 22.83 -12.23 10.39
N PHE A 550 21.78 -11.53 9.97
CA PHE A 550 20.37 -11.87 10.25
C PHE A 550 19.60 -12.37 9.01
N GLY A 551 20.32 -12.59 7.90
CA GLY A 551 19.81 -13.13 6.65
C GLY A 551 18.64 -12.33 6.06
N HIS A 552 17.57 -13.04 5.73
CA HIS A 552 16.40 -12.52 5.03
C HIS A 552 15.13 -12.62 5.87
N ARG A 553 14.24 -11.65 5.75
CA ARG A 553 12.90 -11.67 6.33
C ARG A 553 11.88 -11.85 5.23
N CYS A 554 10.90 -12.73 5.45
CA CYS A 554 9.78 -12.98 4.54
C CYS A 554 8.48 -12.65 5.28
N ALA A 555 7.72 -11.68 4.79
CA ALA A 555 6.40 -11.36 5.30
C ALA A 555 5.32 -11.95 4.37
N LEU A 556 4.45 -12.78 4.95
CA LEU A 556 3.41 -13.54 4.27
C LEU A 556 2.04 -12.97 4.63
N GLY A 557 1.33 -12.41 3.65
CA GLY A 557 -0.02 -11.89 3.81
C GLY A 557 -1.06 -12.83 3.20
N GLY A 558 -2.15 -13.06 3.93
CA GLY A 558 -3.31 -13.83 3.50
C GLY A 558 -4.41 -13.66 4.54
N GLN A 559 -5.03 -14.74 5.03
CA GLN A 559 -5.91 -14.67 6.21
C GLN A 559 -5.09 -14.57 7.51
N GLY A 560 -4.36 -13.47 7.64
CA GLY A 560 -3.37 -13.22 8.69
C GLY A 560 -2.08 -12.64 8.12
N LEU A 561 -1.16 -12.31 9.02
CA LEU A 561 0.19 -11.89 8.69
C LEU A 561 1.17 -12.73 9.51
N GLU A 562 2.13 -13.34 8.84
CA GLU A 562 3.24 -14.04 9.49
C GLU A 562 4.57 -13.55 8.91
N VAL A 563 5.57 -13.45 9.78
CA VAL A 563 6.91 -12.97 9.42
C VAL A 563 7.90 -14.05 9.78
N TYR A 564 8.60 -14.55 8.78
CA TYR A 564 9.62 -15.58 8.92
C TYR A 564 11.01 -14.97 8.77
N ASN A 565 11.94 -15.30 9.67
CA ASN A 565 13.35 -14.95 9.51
C ASN A 565 14.10 -16.19 9.00
N TRP A 566 14.80 -16.03 7.90
CA TRP A 566 15.68 -17.01 7.31
C TRP A 566 17.13 -16.59 7.56
N TYR A 567 17.92 -17.47 8.14
CA TYR A 567 19.34 -17.29 8.38
C TYR A 567 20.09 -18.18 7.37
N ASP A 568 20.99 -17.58 6.61
CA ASP A 568 21.75 -18.28 5.55
C ASP A 568 22.71 -19.35 6.05
#